data_AF-A0A0G0QHB9-F1
#
_entry.id   AF-A0A0G0QHB9-F1
#
_cell.length_a   1.000
_cell.length_b   1.000
_cell.length_c   1.000
_cell.angle_alpha   90.00
_cell.angle_beta   90.00
_cell.angle_gamma   90.00
#
_symmetry.space_group_name_H-M   'P 1'
#
loop_
_entity.id
_entity.type
_entity.pdbx_description
1 polymer ?
#
loop_
_entity_poly.entity_id
_entity_poly.type
_entity_poly.pdbx_seq_one_letter_code
_entity_poly.pdbx_strand_id
1 'polypeptide(L)'
;MVGQTLGIIFLDSRFITKTVNKRKPPVYVVLSRVLKENTTPDSVVVTNLDTWGSWYGERKTIWFPLEPKQLIGPKTGKIPFDAIYLTSYLIDDENYYMGPEWRQIFENPKDPMKWVCNGCDEIAKEFTLKDVYKVAASDDYEKQGASAILLIKKHGE
;
A
#
# COMPACT_ATOMS: atom_id res chain seq x y z
N MET A 1 43.06 -31.27 3.66
CA MET A 1 43.18 -29.80 3.81
C MET A 1 41.92 -29.20 3.22
N VAL A 2 40.92 -28.92 4.06
CA VAL A 2 39.63 -28.38 3.62
C VAL A 2 39.78 -26.86 3.58
N GLY A 3 39.79 -26.28 2.37
CA GLY A 3 39.86 -24.85 2.18
C GLY A 3 38.60 -24.19 2.76
N GLN A 4 38.76 -23.45 3.85
CA GLN A 4 37.72 -22.58 4.37
C GLN A 4 37.48 -21.48 3.34
N THR A 5 36.35 -21.57 2.65
CA THR A 5 35.84 -20.49 1.80
C THR A 5 35.66 -19.28 2.71
N LEU A 6 36.36 -18.18 2.44
CA LEU A 6 36.09 -16.89 3.07
C LEU A 6 34.60 -16.60 2.89
N GLY A 7 33.83 -16.75 3.96
CA GLY A 7 32.44 -16.33 3.99
C GLY A 7 32.41 -14.86 3.67
N ILE A 8 31.82 -14.51 2.53
CA ILE A 8 31.55 -13.14 2.13
C ILE A 8 30.69 -12.55 3.25
N ILE A 9 31.29 -11.70 4.09
CA ILE A 9 30.55 -10.91 5.07
C ILE A 9 29.76 -9.90 4.22
N PHE A 10 28.51 -10.23 3.93
CA PHE A 10 27.56 -9.21 3.52
C PHE A 10 27.41 -8.26 4.71
N LEU A 11 28.16 -7.16 4.69
CA LEU A 11 27.83 -5.94 5.42
C LEU A 11 26.54 -5.38 4.81
N ASP A 12 25.46 -6.14 4.99
CA ASP A 12 24.12 -5.75 4.62
C ASP A 12 23.79 -4.55 5.50
N SER A 13 23.58 -3.38 4.89
CA SER A 13 23.17 -2.17 5.60
C SER A 13 21.94 -2.42 6.48
N ARG A 14 21.09 -3.40 6.11
CA ARG A 14 19.96 -3.88 6.91
C ARG A 14 20.40 -4.47 8.26
N PHE A 15 21.60 -5.04 8.37
CA PHE A 15 22.12 -5.63 9.60
C PHE A 15 22.45 -4.57 10.66
N ILE A 16 23.09 -3.45 10.26
CA ILE A 16 23.44 -2.35 11.18
C ILE A 16 22.19 -1.64 11.69
N THR A 17 21.25 -1.31 10.80
CA THR A 17 20.01 -0.60 11.19
C THR A 17 19.13 -1.47 12.09
N LYS A 18 19.06 -2.79 11.83
CA LYS A 18 18.36 -3.76 12.70
C LYS A 18 19.05 -3.98 14.05
N THR A 19 20.38 -3.88 14.14
CA THR A 19 21.11 -4.06 15.40
C THR A 19 21.01 -2.85 16.34
N VAL A 20 20.87 -1.63 15.80
CA VAL A 20 20.77 -0.39 16.59
C VAL A 20 19.32 -0.09 17.02
N ASN A 21 18.30 -0.43 16.22
CA ASN A 21 16.89 -0.07 16.47
C ASN A 21 15.98 -1.31 16.70
N LYS A 22 16.40 -2.26 17.55
CA LYS A 22 15.75 -3.57 17.77
C LYS A 22 14.25 -3.56 18.11
N ARG A 23 13.67 -2.42 18.52
CA ARG A 23 12.27 -2.31 18.97
C ARG A 23 11.33 -1.66 17.95
N LYS A 24 11.85 -1.14 16.83
CA LYS A 24 11.01 -0.46 15.83
C LYS A 24 10.83 -1.35 14.60
N PRO A 25 9.61 -1.53 14.10
CA PRO A 25 9.37 -2.24 12.85
C PRO A 25 9.87 -1.43 11.64
N PRO A 26 10.01 -2.04 10.46
CA PRO A 26 10.18 -1.30 9.21
C PRO A 26 8.87 -0.61 8.80
N VAL A 27 8.97 0.38 7.91
CA VAL A 27 7.82 1.24 7.55
C VAL A 27 6.66 0.46 6.93
N TYR A 28 6.95 -0.54 6.08
CA TYR A 28 5.93 -1.38 5.46
C TYR A 28 5.13 -2.21 6.47
N VAL A 29 5.73 -2.60 7.60
CA VAL A 29 5.02 -3.29 8.68
C VAL A 29 4.07 -2.34 9.40
N VAL A 30 4.50 -1.09 9.64
CA VAL A 30 3.63 -0.06 10.25
C VAL A 30 2.42 0.21 9.36
N LEU A 31 2.65 0.42 8.05
CA LEU A 31 1.58 0.64 7.07
C LEU A 31 0.63 -0.56 6.95
N SER A 32 1.14 -1.79 7.06
CA SER A 32 0.31 -2.99 7.03
C SER A 32 -0.55 -3.15 8.28
N ARG A 33 -0.04 -2.73 9.45
CA ARG A 33 -0.84 -2.70 10.69
C ARG A 33 -1.97 -1.68 10.61
N VAL A 34 -1.69 -0.50 10.06
CA VAL A 34 -2.73 0.51 9.78
C VAL A 34 -3.83 -0.09 8.91
N LEU A 35 -3.48 -0.81 7.83
CA LEU A 35 -4.46 -1.51 7.00
C LEU A 35 -5.29 -2.50 7.83
N LYS A 36 -4.66 -3.34 8.65
CA LYS A 36 -5.32 -4.32 9.52
C LYS A 36 -6.32 -3.68 10.46
N GLU A 37 -5.92 -2.63 11.16
CA GLU A 37 -6.74 -1.96 12.17
C GLU A 37 -7.95 -1.23 11.57
N ASN A 38 -7.91 -0.93 10.27
CA ASN A 38 -8.92 -0.09 9.60
C ASN A 38 -9.77 -0.81 8.56
N THR A 39 -9.61 -2.13 8.38
CA THR A 39 -10.39 -2.96 7.44
C THR A 39 -10.83 -4.26 8.09
N THR A 40 -11.81 -4.97 7.50
CA THR A 40 -12.25 -6.28 8.00
C THR A 40 -11.39 -7.41 7.43
N PRO A 41 -11.19 -8.53 8.15
CA PRO A 41 -10.38 -9.65 7.65
C PRO A 41 -10.85 -10.23 6.30
N ASP A 42 -12.15 -10.16 6.03
CA ASP A 42 -12.73 -10.66 4.78
C ASP A 42 -12.68 -9.66 3.62
N SER A 43 -12.31 -8.40 3.88
CA SER A 43 -12.20 -7.36 2.86
C SER A 43 -11.16 -7.73 1.80
N VAL A 44 -11.52 -7.60 0.53
CA VAL A 44 -10.58 -7.63 -0.60
C VAL A 44 -10.10 -6.21 -0.89
N VAL A 45 -8.79 -5.97 -0.75
CA VAL A 45 -8.19 -4.64 -0.75
C VAL A 45 -7.21 -4.49 -1.91
N VAL A 46 -7.39 -3.45 -2.73
CA VAL A 46 -6.39 -3.07 -3.75
C VAL A 46 -5.32 -2.22 -3.08
N THR A 47 -4.04 -2.62 -3.13
CA THR A 47 -2.98 -1.85 -2.45
C THR A 47 -1.59 -2.05 -3.02
N ASN A 48 -0.85 -0.98 -3.29
CA ASN A 48 0.55 -1.08 -3.73
C ASN A 48 1.51 -1.71 -2.70
N LEU A 49 0.99 -2.10 -1.54
CA LEU A 49 1.70 -2.84 -0.49
C LEU A 49 1.34 -4.34 -0.46
N ASP A 50 0.84 -4.92 -1.55
CA ASP A 50 0.20 -6.24 -1.61
C ASP A 50 0.86 -7.35 -0.77
N THR A 51 2.10 -7.72 -1.06
CA THR A 51 2.81 -8.79 -0.34
C THR A 51 2.82 -8.56 1.18
N TRP A 52 3.09 -7.33 1.62
CA TRP A 52 3.20 -7.01 3.04
C TRP A 52 1.85 -6.77 3.70
N GLY A 53 0.89 -6.19 2.96
CA GLY A 53 -0.50 -6.02 3.39
C GLY A 53 -1.18 -7.38 3.61
N SER A 54 -0.84 -8.39 2.80
CA SER A 54 -1.28 -9.76 3.05
C SER A 54 -0.62 -10.37 4.29
N TRP A 55 0.71 -10.35 4.37
CA TRP A 55 1.44 -11.02 5.46
C TRP A 55 1.28 -10.37 6.83
N TYR A 56 1.45 -9.05 6.92
CA TYR A 56 1.42 -8.32 8.19
C TYR A 56 0.07 -7.65 8.45
N GLY A 57 -0.67 -7.33 7.39
CA GLY A 57 -2.02 -6.79 7.49
C GLY A 57 -3.08 -7.87 7.68
N GLU A 58 -2.76 -9.13 7.35
CA GLU A 58 -3.70 -10.26 7.36
C GLU A 58 -4.96 -9.95 6.54
N ARG A 59 -4.77 -9.38 5.33
CA ARG A 59 -5.85 -9.03 4.40
C ARG A 59 -5.69 -9.73 3.06
N LYS A 60 -6.82 -9.90 2.37
CA LYS A 60 -6.84 -10.34 0.97
C LYS A 60 -6.49 -9.13 0.12
N THR A 61 -5.20 -8.93 -0.12
CA THR A 61 -4.72 -7.82 -0.93
C THR A 61 -4.51 -8.26 -2.37
N ILE A 62 -4.56 -7.29 -3.28
CA ILE A 62 -4.15 -7.49 -4.66
C ILE A 62 -3.42 -6.24 -5.16
N TRP A 63 -2.27 -6.45 -5.77
CA TRP A 63 -1.61 -5.46 -6.60
C TRP A 63 -0.87 -6.13 -7.73
N PHE A 64 -1.47 -5.99 -8.89
CA PHE A 64 -0.73 -5.87 -10.11
C PHE A 64 -0.73 -4.36 -10.42
N PRO A 65 0.24 -3.77 -11.16
CA PRO A 65 0.20 -2.36 -11.57
C PRO A 65 -1.00 -2.13 -12.52
N LEU A 66 -2.19 -2.22 -11.95
CA LEU A 66 -3.50 -2.14 -12.57
C LEU A 66 -3.82 -0.67 -12.69
N GLU A 67 -4.28 -0.22 -13.84
CA GLU A 67 -4.89 1.09 -13.99
C GLU A 67 -6.29 1.09 -13.36
N PRO A 68 -6.79 2.22 -12.82
CA PRO A 68 -8.16 2.37 -12.32
C PRO A 68 -9.24 1.71 -13.18
N LYS A 69 -9.20 1.86 -14.51
CA LYS A 69 -10.15 1.21 -15.44
C LYS A 69 -10.18 -0.31 -15.33
N GLN A 70 -9.06 -0.94 -14.95
CA GLN A 70 -8.94 -2.39 -14.86
C GLN A 70 -9.60 -2.96 -13.60
N LEU A 71 -9.98 -2.10 -12.64
CA LEU A 71 -10.78 -2.52 -11.49
C LEU A 71 -12.26 -2.70 -11.85
N ILE A 72 -12.71 -2.13 -12.96
CA ILE A 72 -14.10 -2.16 -13.39
C ILE A 72 -14.34 -3.47 -14.15
N GLY A 73 -15.20 -4.33 -13.61
CA GLY A 73 -15.50 -5.60 -14.24
C GLY A 73 -16.07 -5.40 -15.65
N PRO A 74 -15.46 -5.95 -16.71
CA PRO A 74 -15.83 -5.63 -18.10
C PRO A 74 -17.25 -6.07 -18.48
N LYS A 75 -17.81 -7.04 -17.74
CA LYS A 75 -19.18 -7.56 -17.94
C LYS A 75 -20.20 -6.94 -16.99
N THR A 76 -19.77 -6.52 -15.80
CA THR A 76 -20.66 -6.08 -14.72
C THR A 76 -20.70 -4.57 -14.58
N GLY A 77 -19.67 -3.87 -15.05
CA GLY A 77 -19.46 -2.44 -14.79
C GLY A 77 -19.23 -2.13 -13.31
N LYS A 78 -19.00 -3.14 -12.47
CA LYS A 78 -18.87 -3.01 -11.01
C LYS A 78 -17.45 -3.30 -10.57
N ILE A 79 -17.02 -2.63 -9.52
CA ILE A 79 -15.72 -2.87 -8.90
C ILE A 79 -15.86 -3.94 -7.80
N PRO A 80 -15.20 -5.11 -7.90
CA PRO A 80 -15.42 -6.24 -6.97
C PRO A 80 -14.63 -6.13 -5.65
N PHE A 81 -14.00 -4.98 -5.38
CA PHE A 81 -13.13 -4.76 -4.22
C PHE A 81 -13.86 -3.95 -3.14
N ASP A 82 -13.54 -4.22 -1.88
CA ASP A 82 -14.18 -3.57 -0.74
C ASP A 82 -13.46 -2.27 -0.33
N ALA A 83 -12.15 -2.20 -0.56
CA ALA A 83 -11.34 -1.04 -0.24
C ALA A 83 -10.16 -0.85 -1.21
N ILE A 84 -9.69 0.39 -1.30
CA ILE A 84 -8.46 0.77 -1.99
C ILE A 84 -7.56 1.44 -0.95
N TYR A 85 -6.37 0.88 -0.75
CA TYR A 85 -5.38 1.37 0.22
C TYR A 85 -4.07 1.70 -0.49
N LEU A 86 -3.83 2.98 -0.75
CA LEU A 86 -2.62 3.44 -1.45
C LEU A 86 -1.62 3.99 -0.45
N THR A 87 -0.34 3.65 -0.62
CA THR A 87 0.74 4.03 0.30
C THR A 87 1.87 4.73 -0.44
N SER A 88 2.56 5.66 0.22
CA SER A 88 3.75 6.34 -0.31
C SER A 88 5.02 5.46 -0.28
N TYR A 89 4.91 4.19 0.08
CA TYR A 89 6.06 3.31 0.21
C TYR A 89 6.61 2.96 -1.17
N LEU A 90 7.83 3.44 -1.45
CA LEU A 90 8.61 3.14 -2.67
C LEU A 90 7.80 3.28 -3.98
N ILE A 91 6.96 4.32 -4.10
CA ILE A 91 5.99 4.49 -5.20
C ILE A 91 6.58 4.55 -6.62
N ASP A 92 7.90 4.73 -6.75
CA ASP A 92 8.64 4.75 -8.01
C ASP A 92 9.47 3.46 -8.24
N ASP A 93 9.49 2.53 -7.27
CA ASP A 93 10.11 1.21 -7.40
C ASP A 93 9.17 0.27 -8.15
N GLU A 94 9.71 -0.55 -9.05
CA GLU A 94 8.95 -1.47 -9.91
C GLU A 94 7.98 -2.38 -9.12
N ASN A 95 8.36 -2.80 -7.92
CA ASN A 95 7.54 -3.70 -7.11
C ASN A 95 6.36 -3.01 -6.39
N TYR A 96 6.43 -1.69 -6.22
CA TYR A 96 5.43 -0.88 -5.49
C TYR A 96 4.87 0.26 -6.35
N TYR A 97 5.17 0.22 -7.65
CA TYR A 97 4.94 1.31 -8.58
C TYR A 97 3.47 1.69 -8.57
N MET A 98 3.20 2.93 -8.20
CA MET A 98 1.84 3.44 -8.06
C MET A 98 1.26 3.84 -9.42
N GLY A 99 2.08 4.35 -10.34
CA GLY A 99 1.59 4.92 -11.59
C GLY A 99 0.92 6.29 -11.45
N PRO A 100 0.83 7.05 -12.56
CA PRO A 100 0.37 8.44 -12.53
C PRO A 100 -1.12 8.58 -12.21
N GLU A 101 -1.95 7.62 -12.60
CA GLU A 101 -3.40 7.67 -12.38
C GLU A 101 -3.75 7.51 -10.90
N TRP A 102 -3.16 6.51 -10.23
CA TRP A 102 -3.31 6.34 -8.79
C TRP A 102 -2.66 7.45 -7.97
N ARG A 103 -1.53 8.01 -8.45
CA ARG A 103 -0.86 9.13 -7.77
C ARG A 103 -1.75 10.36 -7.65
N GLN A 104 -2.55 10.66 -8.68
CA GLN A 104 -3.52 11.76 -8.62
C GLN A 104 -4.58 11.56 -7.52
N ILE A 105 -5.08 10.32 -7.39
CA ILE A 105 -6.03 9.92 -6.34
C ILE A 105 -5.35 10.03 -4.96
N PHE A 106 -4.11 9.54 -4.85
CA PHE A 106 -3.31 9.59 -3.64
C PHE A 106 -3.05 11.02 -3.14
N GLU A 107 -2.74 11.93 -4.05
CA GLU A 107 -2.44 13.34 -3.74
C GLU A 107 -3.71 14.16 -3.48
N ASN A 108 -4.83 13.80 -4.12
CA ASN A 108 -6.09 14.54 -4.02
C ASN A 108 -7.26 13.65 -3.52
N PRO A 109 -7.12 12.93 -2.40
CA PRO A 109 -8.08 11.89 -2.00
C PRO A 109 -9.46 12.44 -1.61
N LYS A 110 -9.55 13.74 -1.34
CA LYS A 110 -10.78 14.45 -0.93
C LYS A 110 -11.51 15.11 -2.09
N ASP A 111 -10.88 15.17 -3.27
CA ASP A 111 -11.38 15.95 -4.40
C ASP A 111 -11.40 15.08 -5.67
N PRO A 112 -12.49 14.30 -5.87
CA PRO A 112 -12.60 13.44 -7.03
C PRO A 112 -12.63 14.16 -8.38
N MET A 113 -12.90 15.47 -8.41
CA MET A 113 -12.85 16.25 -9.66
C MET A 113 -11.43 16.37 -10.23
N LYS A 114 -10.42 16.15 -9.40
CA LYS A 114 -9.00 16.17 -9.81
C LYS A 114 -8.49 14.82 -10.29
N TRP A 115 -9.32 13.77 -10.24
CA TRP A 115 -8.90 12.43 -10.65
C TRP A 115 -9.11 12.29 -12.16
N VAL A 116 -8.09 12.68 -12.93
CA VAL A 116 -8.16 12.70 -14.40
C VAL A 116 -7.54 11.41 -14.94
N CYS A 117 -8.37 10.36 -15.00
CA CYS A 117 -7.99 9.07 -15.57
C CYS A 117 -9.20 8.28 -16.08
N ASN A 118 -8.94 7.26 -16.91
CA ASN A 118 -9.99 6.32 -17.32
C ASN A 118 -10.38 5.44 -16.12
N GLY A 119 -11.66 5.44 -15.74
CA GLY A 119 -12.16 4.66 -14.60
C GLY A 119 -12.18 5.41 -13.27
N CYS A 120 -11.59 6.60 -13.21
CA CYS A 120 -11.55 7.42 -12.00
C CYS A 120 -12.95 7.86 -11.55
N ASP A 121 -13.87 8.11 -12.48
CA ASP A 121 -15.23 8.52 -12.15
C ASP A 121 -16.07 7.38 -11.59
N GLU A 122 -15.89 6.14 -12.05
CA GLU A 122 -16.49 4.96 -11.41
C GLU A 122 -15.95 4.72 -10.00
N ILE A 123 -14.64 4.88 -9.80
CA ILE A 123 -14.05 4.82 -8.45
C ILE A 123 -14.66 5.91 -7.56
N ALA A 124 -14.77 7.14 -8.04
CA ALA A 124 -15.37 8.24 -7.29
C ALA A 124 -16.85 8.01 -6.95
N LYS A 125 -17.59 7.30 -7.83
CA LYS A 125 -18.98 6.89 -7.59
C LYS A 125 -19.06 5.82 -6.50
N GLU A 126 -18.27 4.76 -6.59
CA GLU A 126 -18.35 3.59 -5.69
C GLU A 126 -17.57 3.74 -4.38
N PHE A 127 -16.54 4.59 -4.31
CA PHE A 127 -15.66 4.70 -3.15
C PHE A 127 -15.69 6.09 -2.52
N THR A 128 -15.45 6.13 -1.21
CA THR A 128 -15.28 7.38 -0.45
C THR A 128 -14.03 7.30 0.41
N LEU A 129 -13.39 8.44 0.65
CA LEU A 129 -12.25 8.52 1.56
C LEU A 129 -12.71 8.23 2.99
N LYS A 130 -12.14 7.18 3.59
CA LYS A 130 -12.28 6.90 5.01
C LYS A 130 -11.32 7.76 5.82
N ASP A 131 -10.03 7.69 5.53
CA ASP A 131 -9.02 8.47 6.24
C ASP A 131 -7.68 8.56 5.48
N VAL A 132 -6.81 9.45 5.95
CA VAL A 132 -5.42 9.62 5.54
C VAL A 132 -4.50 9.37 6.74
N TYR A 133 -3.68 8.34 6.66
CA TYR A 133 -2.75 7.95 7.71
C TYR A 133 -1.36 8.51 7.42
N LYS A 134 -0.69 8.99 8.47
CA LYS A 134 0.71 9.41 8.41
C LYS A 134 1.52 8.54 9.37
N VAL A 135 2.60 7.96 8.87
CA VAL A 135 3.62 7.26 9.65
C VAL A 135 4.78 8.22 9.82
N ALA A 136 5.10 8.57 11.06
CA ALA A 136 6.24 9.45 11.31
C ALA A 136 7.53 8.67 11.12
N ALA A 137 8.58 9.34 10.63
CA ALA A 137 9.94 8.78 10.55
C ALA A 137 10.50 8.33 11.91
N SER A 138 9.88 8.72 13.02
CA SER A 138 10.22 8.22 14.35
C SER A 138 9.73 6.81 14.61
N ASP A 139 8.79 6.30 13.84
CA ASP A 139 8.03 5.09 14.19
C ASP A 139 8.65 3.83 13.58
N ASP A 140 9.53 3.99 12.60
CA ASP A 140 10.24 2.92 11.93
C ASP A 140 11.77 3.02 12.11
N TYR A 141 12.48 1.90 11.89
CA TYR A 141 13.94 1.90 12.01
C TYR A 141 14.65 2.54 10.81
N GLU A 142 13.97 2.67 9.67
CA GLU A 142 14.49 3.21 8.41
C GLU A 142 14.49 4.75 8.44
N LYS A 143 13.82 5.34 9.44
CA LYS A 143 13.58 6.77 9.60
C LYS A 143 12.88 7.38 8.39
N GLN A 144 11.93 6.63 7.83
CA GLN A 144 11.22 7.02 6.62
C GLN A 144 9.78 7.41 6.95
N GLY A 145 9.48 8.70 6.80
CA GLY A 145 8.09 9.15 6.85
C GLY A 145 7.31 8.56 5.67
N ALA A 146 6.10 8.08 5.95
CA ALA A 146 5.21 7.57 4.92
C ALA A 146 3.78 8.05 5.15
N SER A 147 2.96 8.00 4.10
CA SER A 147 1.54 8.25 4.18
C SER A 147 0.75 7.17 3.45
N ALA A 148 -0.49 6.99 3.87
CA ALA A 148 -1.43 6.13 3.19
C ALA A 148 -2.82 6.78 3.13
N ILE A 149 -3.57 6.48 2.10
CA ILE A 149 -5.00 6.80 2.02
C ILE A 149 -5.79 5.50 2.02
N LEU A 150 -6.97 5.53 2.65
CA LEU A 150 -7.90 4.41 2.61
C LEU A 150 -9.22 4.89 2.03
N LEU A 151 -9.57 4.39 0.86
CA LEU A 151 -10.89 4.52 0.27
C LEU A 151 -11.69 3.26 0.60
N ILE A 152 -12.92 3.42 1.05
CA ILE A 152 -13.85 2.32 1.30
C ILE A 152 -15.02 2.38 0.33
N LYS A 153 -15.53 1.22 -0.04
CA LYS A 153 -16.72 1.14 -0.86
C LYS A 153 -17.91 1.74 -0.11
N LYS A 154 -18.69 2.58 -0.78
CA LYS A 154 -19.97 3.07 -0.30
C LYS A 154 -20.92 1.88 -0.29
N HIS A 155 -21.22 1.34 0.88
CA HIS A 155 -22.37 0.45 0.99
C HIS A 155 -23.62 1.31 0.77
N GLY A 156 -24.48 0.88 -0.15
CA GLY A 156 -25.76 1.56 -0.36
C GLY A 156 -26.50 1.67 0.96
N GLU A 157 -26.94 2.88 1.28
CA GLU A 157 -28.02 3.08 2.25
C GLU A 157 -29.27 2.28 1.83
#